data_AF-A0A4Q3S0J2-F1
#
_entry.id   AF-A0A4Q3S0J2-F1
#
_cell.length_a   1.000
_cell.length_b   1.000
_cell.length_c   1.000
_cell.angle_alpha   90.00
_cell.angle_beta   90.00
_cell.angle_gamma   90.00
#
_symmetry.space_group_name_H-M   'P 1'
#
loop_
_entity.id
_entity.type
_entity.pdbx_description
1 polymer ?
#
loop_
_entity_poly.entity_id
_entity_poly.type
_entity_poly.pdbx_seq_one_letter_code
_entity_poly.pdbx_strand_id
1 'polypeptide(L)'
;MSEFSATDAGLAGFRILREKPMVMPAWAIVSLAISILSVVVMVLLAGPALMEVQEIAKATTPDPEAMVAAYGRMAPALLLILPIAIIGYSVLYAAASRIVLRPADRGFGWMKFGADEVRQGLAMVLVFLILTGVYLVAALAAGVFIALGAMVNPALGVLVGLLAVLGALGIVVYVAVRLSLVSPATFATGRVDIRAAWQLTKGRFGPLFGAYLLASVLGIIVSVVGVGVFFLIGI
;
A
#
# COMPACT_ATOMS: atom_id res chain seq x y z
N MET A 1 -4.83 32.05 5.49
CA MET A 1 -4.78 30.66 4.97
C MET A 1 -4.65 29.77 6.19
N SER A 2 -5.62 28.91 6.49
CA SER A 2 -5.47 27.97 7.61
C SER A 2 -4.27 27.08 7.34
N GLU A 3 -3.36 26.97 8.31
CA GLU A 3 -2.24 26.04 8.23
C GLU A 3 -2.79 24.60 8.09
N PHE A 4 -2.09 23.76 7.34
CA PHE A 4 -2.47 22.36 7.18
C PHE A 4 -2.40 21.66 8.54
N SER A 5 -3.56 21.21 9.04
CA SER A 5 -3.68 20.48 10.29
C SER A 5 -3.52 18.98 10.04
N ALA A 6 -2.46 18.40 10.61
CA ALA A 6 -2.20 16.97 10.52
C ALA A 6 -3.31 16.14 11.16
N THR A 7 -3.89 16.64 12.25
CA THR A 7 -4.99 15.98 12.98
C THR A 7 -6.27 15.96 12.15
N ASP A 8 -6.63 17.09 11.52
CA ASP A 8 -7.83 17.15 10.68
C ASP A 8 -7.70 16.24 9.44
N ALA A 9 -6.49 16.15 8.89
CA ALA A 9 -6.19 15.25 7.79
C ALA A 9 -6.26 13.78 8.23
N GLY A 10 -5.68 13.42 9.38
CA GLY A 10 -5.70 12.05 9.92
C GLY A 10 -7.10 11.57 10.33
N LEU A 11 -7.97 12.48 10.79
CA LEU A 11 -9.35 12.18 11.19
C LEU A 11 -10.38 12.34 10.07
N ALA A 12 -9.95 12.70 8.86
CA ALA A 12 -10.84 12.96 7.73
C ALA A 12 -11.76 11.77 7.42
N GLY A 13 -11.26 10.54 7.55
CA GLY A 13 -12.05 9.32 7.36
C GLY A 13 -13.22 9.22 8.34
N PHE A 14 -13.00 9.45 9.64
CA PHE A 14 -14.07 9.42 10.65
C PHE A 14 -15.11 10.50 10.44
N ARG A 15 -14.69 11.70 10.00
CA ARG A 15 -15.63 12.77 9.64
C ARG A 15 -16.52 12.35 8.47
N ILE A 16 -15.94 11.79 7.41
CA ILE A 16 -16.70 11.30 6.25
C ILE A 16 -17.69 10.20 6.67
N LEU A 17 -17.26 9.27 7.53
CA LEU A 17 -18.13 8.22 8.05
C LEU A 17 -19.32 8.78 8.84
N ARG A 18 -19.10 9.82 9.64
CA ARG A 18 -20.16 10.49 10.40
C ARG A 18 -21.13 11.25 9.49
N GLU A 19 -20.64 11.92 8.46
CA GLU A 19 -21.46 12.68 7.51
C GLU A 19 -22.20 11.77 6.51
N LYS A 20 -21.60 10.63 6.16
CA LYS A 20 -22.05 9.73 5.09
C LYS A 20 -21.94 8.26 5.54
N PRO A 21 -22.76 7.81 6.49
CA PRO A 21 -22.61 6.48 7.10
C PRO A 21 -22.76 5.34 6.10
N MET A 22 -23.53 5.52 5.02
CA MET A 22 -23.72 4.50 3.98
C MET A 22 -22.49 4.26 3.09
N VAL A 23 -21.46 5.10 3.15
CA VAL A 23 -20.20 4.89 2.40
C VAL A 23 -19.48 3.64 2.91
N MET A 24 -19.45 3.44 4.23
CA MET A 24 -18.73 2.33 4.84
C MET A 24 -19.24 0.94 4.41
N PRO A 25 -20.55 0.61 4.55
CA PRO A 25 -21.03 -0.70 4.15
C PRO A 25 -20.87 -0.93 2.65
N ALA A 26 -21.05 0.11 1.81
CA ALA A 26 -20.85 -0.01 0.36
C ALA A 26 -19.39 -0.37 0.01
N TRP A 27 -18.42 0.32 0.62
CA TRP A 27 -17.00 0.03 0.41
C TRP A 27 -16.59 -1.30 1.01
N ALA A 28 -17.15 -1.67 2.16
CA ALA A 28 -16.91 -2.96 2.80
C ALA A 28 -17.39 -4.12 1.93
N ILE A 29 -18.60 -4.05 1.36
CA ILE A 29 -19.13 -5.09 0.46
C ILE A 29 -18.25 -5.25 -0.78
N VAL A 30 -17.86 -4.14 -1.41
CA VAL A 30 -16.99 -4.18 -2.61
C VAL A 30 -15.61 -4.75 -2.26
N SER A 31 -15.02 -4.30 -1.15
CA SER A 31 -13.72 -4.79 -0.68
C SER A 31 -13.76 -6.26 -0.30
N LEU A 32 -14.87 -6.72 0.31
CA LEU A 32 -15.10 -8.12 0.62
C LEU A 32 -15.19 -8.96 -0.64
N ALA A 33 -15.96 -8.53 -1.65
CA ALA A 33 -16.07 -9.23 -2.93
C ALA A 33 -14.70 -9.36 -3.64
N ILE A 34 -13.91 -8.29 -3.66
CA ILE A 34 -12.54 -8.28 -4.21
C ILE A 34 -11.63 -9.23 -3.42
N SER A 35 -11.76 -9.24 -2.09
CA SER A 35 -10.95 -10.09 -1.21
C SER A 35 -11.28 -11.57 -1.42
N ILE A 36 -12.57 -11.93 -1.46
CA ILE A 36 -13.03 -13.29 -1.74
C ILE A 36 -12.53 -13.73 -3.12
N LEU A 37 -12.69 -12.88 -4.15
CA LEU A 37 -12.20 -13.20 -5.50
C LEU A 37 -10.69 -13.44 -5.51
N SER A 38 -9.92 -12.59 -4.82
CA SER A 38 -8.45 -12.73 -4.72
C SER A 38 -8.05 -14.03 -4.01
N VAL A 39 -8.75 -14.39 -2.93
CA VAL A 39 -8.53 -15.65 -2.21
C VAL A 39 -8.87 -16.85 -3.08
N VAL A 40 -10.00 -16.82 -3.79
CA VAL A 40 -10.40 -17.90 -4.71
C VAL A 40 -9.35 -18.09 -5.80
N VAL A 41 -8.87 -17.01 -6.42
CA VAL A 41 -7.78 -17.07 -7.42
C VAL A 41 -6.51 -17.66 -6.82
N MET A 42 -6.11 -17.21 -5.62
CA MET A 42 -4.91 -17.72 -4.95
C MET A 42 -5.02 -19.22 -4.63
N VAL A 43 -6.15 -19.66 -4.06
CA VAL A 43 -6.36 -21.05 -3.67
C VAL A 43 -6.41 -21.96 -4.90
N LEU A 44 -7.16 -21.58 -5.94
CA LEU A 44 -7.36 -22.42 -7.11
C LEU A 44 -6.10 -22.54 -7.98
N LEU A 45 -5.30 -21.46 -8.08
CA LEU A 45 -4.18 -21.42 -9.02
C LEU A 45 -2.81 -21.59 -8.36
N ALA A 46 -2.67 -21.22 -7.08
CA ALA A 46 -1.40 -21.28 -6.36
C ALA A 46 -1.43 -22.17 -5.12
N GLY A 47 -2.58 -22.71 -4.71
CA GLY A 47 -2.71 -23.57 -3.53
C GLY A 47 -1.71 -24.75 -3.50
N PRO A 48 -1.64 -25.58 -4.56
CA PRO A 48 -0.68 -26.68 -4.62
C PRO A 48 0.79 -26.22 -4.54
N ALA A 49 1.13 -25.13 -5.24
CA ALA A 49 2.47 -24.57 -5.25
C ALA A 49 2.85 -23.97 -3.88
N LEU A 50 1.90 -23.38 -3.16
CA LEU A 50 2.10 -22.88 -1.80
C LEU A 50 2.38 -24.03 -0.82
N MET A 51 1.68 -25.15 -0.94
CA MET A 51 1.96 -26.34 -0.13
C MET A 51 3.35 -26.89 -0.42
N GLU A 52 3.75 -26.94 -1.70
CA GLU A 52 5.09 -27.36 -2.11
C GLU A 52 6.18 -26.46 -1.53
N VAL A 53 6.03 -25.12 -1.61
CA VAL A 53 6.95 -24.16 -0.96
C VAL A 53 7.05 -24.42 0.54
N GLN A 54 5.93 -24.70 1.21
CA GLN A 54 5.92 -24.99 2.65
C GLN A 54 6.65 -26.29 2.98
N GLU A 55 6.51 -27.33 2.16
CA GLU A 55 7.23 -28.60 2.36
C GLU A 55 8.74 -28.43 2.11
N ILE A 56 9.13 -27.73 1.04
CA ILE A 56 10.55 -27.43 0.76
C ILE A 56 11.15 -26.59 1.90
N ALA A 57 10.41 -25.59 2.40
CA ALA A 57 10.88 -24.72 3.48
C ALA A 57 11.08 -25.44 4.83
N LYS A 58 10.42 -26.58 5.04
CA LYS A 58 10.60 -27.42 6.25
C LYS A 58 11.85 -28.30 6.18
N ALA A 59 12.44 -28.47 4.99
CA ALA A 59 13.65 -29.28 4.85
C ALA A 59 14.84 -28.63 5.58
N THR A 60 15.69 -29.44 6.22
CA THR A 60 16.91 -28.97 6.89
C THR A 60 17.86 -28.25 5.93
N THR A 61 17.82 -28.61 4.64
CA THR A 61 18.56 -27.95 3.57
C THR A 61 17.59 -27.75 2.39
N PRO A 62 16.92 -26.60 2.30
CA PRO A 62 16.01 -26.31 1.20
C PRO A 62 16.77 -26.25 -0.12
N ASP A 63 16.30 -26.95 -1.15
CA ASP A 63 16.84 -26.83 -2.50
C ASP A 63 16.39 -25.49 -3.12
N PRO A 64 17.33 -24.57 -3.43
CA PRO A 64 17.00 -23.27 -4.01
C PRO A 64 16.33 -23.38 -5.38
N GLU A 65 16.67 -24.38 -6.20
CA GLU A 65 16.09 -24.54 -7.54
C GLU A 65 14.64 -24.98 -7.46
N ALA A 66 14.35 -25.97 -6.61
CA ALA A 66 12.98 -26.40 -6.32
C ALA A 66 12.12 -25.25 -5.76
N MET A 67 12.70 -24.42 -4.89
CA MET A 67 12.02 -23.25 -4.34
C MET A 67 11.63 -22.24 -5.44
N VAL A 68 12.57 -21.90 -6.33
CA VAL A 68 12.32 -21.00 -7.46
C VAL A 68 11.27 -21.56 -8.40
N ALA A 69 11.34 -22.86 -8.71
CA ALA A 69 10.36 -23.53 -9.55
C ALA A 69 8.94 -23.47 -8.93
N ALA A 70 8.82 -23.73 -7.63
CA ALA A 70 7.56 -23.67 -6.91
C ALA A 70 6.96 -22.25 -6.91
N TYR A 71 7.78 -21.21 -6.68
CA TYR A 71 7.33 -19.81 -6.84
C TYR A 71 6.92 -19.49 -8.28
N GLY A 72 7.63 -20.02 -9.29
CA GLY A 72 7.28 -19.86 -10.69
C GLY A 72 5.88 -20.41 -11.02
N ARG A 73 5.47 -21.50 -10.38
CA ARG A 73 4.12 -22.07 -10.53
C ARG A 73 3.02 -21.20 -9.93
N MET A 74 3.34 -20.29 -9.02
CA MET A 74 2.38 -19.31 -8.47
C MET A 74 2.15 -18.11 -9.41
N ALA A 75 2.98 -17.93 -10.44
CA ALA A 75 2.93 -16.77 -11.33
C ALA A 75 1.55 -16.50 -11.96
N PRO A 76 0.78 -17.51 -12.43
CA PRO A 76 -0.55 -17.26 -13.00
C PRO A 76 -1.52 -16.64 -11.99
N ALA A 77 -1.48 -17.07 -10.73
CA ALA A 77 -2.30 -16.49 -9.66
C ALA A 77 -1.92 -15.02 -9.42
N LEU A 78 -0.62 -14.73 -9.33
CA LEU A 78 -0.12 -13.37 -9.14
C LEU A 78 -0.48 -12.44 -10.31
N LEU A 79 -0.39 -12.93 -11.54
CA LEU A 79 -0.77 -12.18 -12.74
C LEU A 79 -2.25 -11.83 -12.80
N LEU A 80 -3.12 -12.61 -12.17
CA LEU A 80 -4.56 -12.32 -12.07
C LEU A 80 -4.92 -11.48 -10.85
N ILE A 81 -4.26 -11.69 -9.71
CA ILE A 81 -4.50 -10.92 -8.49
C ILE A 81 -4.09 -9.46 -8.68
N LEU A 82 -3.01 -9.21 -9.41
CA LEU A 82 -2.50 -7.86 -9.66
C LEU A 82 -3.55 -6.92 -10.30
N PRO A 83 -4.18 -7.25 -11.45
CA PRO A 83 -5.23 -6.41 -12.02
C PRO A 83 -6.48 -6.33 -11.14
N ILE A 84 -6.85 -7.40 -10.42
CA ILE A 84 -7.96 -7.37 -9.46
C ILE A 84 -7.70 -6.32 -8.37
N ALA A 85 -6.50 -6.33 -7.78
CA ALA A 85 -6.09 -5.37 -6.78
C ALA A 85 -6.07 -3.94 -7.35
N ILE A 86 -5.48 -3.74 -8.53
CA ILE A 86 -5.43 -2.42 -9.18
C ILE A 86 -6.83 -1.87 -9.40
N ILE A 87 -7.75 -2.67 -9.96
CA ILE A 87 -9.13 -2.24 -10.21
C ILE A 87 -9.78 -1.86 -8.88
N GLY A 88 -9.71 -2.75 -7.88
CA GLY A 88 -10.30 -2.52 -6.57
C GLY A 88 -9.82 -1.23 -5.90
N TYR A 89 -8.50 -1.08 -5.77
CA TYR A 89 -7.91 0.11 -5.17
C TYR A 89 -8.18 1.36 -5.99
N SER A 90 -8.11 1.31 -7.33
CA SER A 90 -8.36 2.48 -8.18
C SER A 90 -9.76 3.07 -7.98
N VAL A 91 -10.77 2.21 -7.83
CA VAL A 91 -12.16 2.60 -7.58
C VAL A 91 -12.31 3.22 -6.19
N LEU A 92 -11.70 2.63 -5.17
CA LEU A 92 -11.74 3.14 -3.80
C LEU A 92 -10.99 4.48 -3.65
N TYR A 93 -9.80 4.62 -4.25
CA TYR A 93 -9.04 5.87 -4.25
C TYR A 93 -9.78 6.99 -5.01
N ALA A 94 -10.40 6.66 -6.15
CA ALA A 94 -11.25 7.60 -6.88
C ALA A 94 -12.46 8.01 -6.04
N ALA A 95 -13.13 7.06 -5.38
CA ALA A 95 -14.28 7.36 -4.51
C ALA A 95 -13.91 8.25 -3.32
N ALA A 96 -12.79 7.97 -2.65
CA ALA A 96 -12.27 8.81 -1.57
C ALA A 96 -11.96 10.24 -2.06
N SER A 97 -11.29 10.37 -3.21
CA SER A 97 -11.00 11.66 -3.83
C SER A 97 -12.27 12.40 -4.26
N ARG A 98 -13.27 11.69 -4.80
CA ARG A 98 -14.55 12.23 -5.27
C ARG A 98 -15.38 12.81 -4.13
N ILE A 99 -15.40 12.16 -2.96
CA ILE A 99 -16.11 12.66 -1.78
C ILE A 99 -15.63 14.07 -1.38
N VAL A 100 -14.34 14.33 -1.51
CA VAL A 100 -13.71 15.59 -1.09
C VAL A 100 -13.70 16.63 -2.22
N LEU A 101 -13.28 16.24 -3.43
CA LEU A 101 -13.01 17.16 -4.53
C LEU A 101 -14.23 17.41 -5.43
N ARG A 102 -15.16 16.46 -5.49
CA ARG A 102 -16.37 16.54 -6.34
C ARG A 102 -17.60 15.98 -5.60
N PRO A 103 -18.00 16.55 -4.44
CA PRO A 103 -19.03 15.97 -3.58
C PRO A 103 -20.41 15.83 -4.23
N ALA A 104 -20.71 16.65 -5.25
CA ALA A 104 -21.92 16.60 -6.05
C ALA A 104 -21.96 15.43 -7.06
N ASP A 105 -20.79 14.91 -7.46
CA ASP A 105 -20.68 13.77 -8.36
C ASP A 105 -20.94 12.47 -7.58
N ARG A 106 -22.22 12.05 -7.53
CA ARG A 106 -22.66 10.89 -6.74
C ARG A 106 -22.77 9.62 -7.59
N GLY A 107 -22.52 8.48 -6.96
CA GLY A 107 -22.64 7.11 -7.49
C GLY A 107 -22.86 6.12 -6.34
N PHE A 108 -22.92 4.80 -6.61
CA PHE A 108 -23.05 3.79 -5.55
C PHE A 108 -21.85 3.88 -4.60
N GLY A 109 -22.05 4.35 -3.37
CA GLY A 109 -20.94 4.63 -2.44
C GLY A 109 -19.87 5.58 -2.99
N TRP A 110 -20.21 6.52 -3.89
CA TRP A 110 -19.26 7.36 -4.64
C TRP A 110 -18.29 6.59 -5.57
N MET A 111 -18.51 5.29 -5.78
CA MET A 111 -17.78 4.47 -6.74
C MET A 111 -18.44 4.55 -8.12
N LYS A 112 -17.61 4.66 -9.15
CA LYS A 112 -17.98 4.63 -10.57
C LYS A 112 -16.90 3.87 -11.33
N PHE A 113 -17.20 3.52 -12.57
CA PHE A 113 -16.18 3.10 -13.52
C PHE A 113 -16.10 4.13 -14.63
N GLY A 114 -14.90 4.62 -14.87
CA GLY A 114 -14.67 5.66 -15.87
C GLY A 114 -13.20 6.01 -16.02
N ALA A 115 -12.96 7.07 -16.77
CA ALA A 115 -11.61 7.53 -17.06
C ALA A 115 -10.84 7.95 -15.80
N ASP A 116 -11.53 8.44 -14.77
CA ASP A 116 -10.89 8.83 -13.52
C ASP A 116 -10.35 7.61 -12.75
N GLU A 117 -11.10 6.51 -12.70
CA GLU A 117 -10.64 5.25 -12.09
C GLU A 117 -9.47 4.64 -12.86
N VAL A 118 -9.50 4.64 -14.19
CA VAL A 118 -8.37 4.18 -15.01
C VAL A 118 -7.12 5.01 -14.71
N ARG A 119 -7.24 6.34 -14.62
CA ARG A 119 -6.13 7.23 -14.25
C ARG A 119 -5.63 6.96 -12.84
N GLN A 120 -6.50 6.65 -11.88
CA GLN A 120 -6.10 6.26 -10.52
C GLN A 120 -5.33 4.94 -10.53
N GLY A 121 -5.76 3.95 -11.32
CA GLY A 121 -5.03 2.70 -11.51
C GLY A 121 -3.63 2.94 -12.08
N LEU A 122 -3.51 3.76 -13.13
CA LEU A 122 -2.23 4.13 -13.71
C LEU A 122 -1.33 4.89 -12.72
N ALA A 123 -1.89 5.83 -11.96
CA ALA A 123 -1.18 6.57 -10.93
C ALA A 123 -0.66 5.64 -9.82
N MET A 124 -1.48 4.68 -9.39
CA MET A 124 -1.10 3.68 -8.39
C MET A 124 0.03 2.78 -8.90
N VAL A 125 -0.06 2.27 -10.13
CA VAL A 125 1.01 1.46 -10.74
C VAL A 125 2.30 2.27 -10.83
N LEU A 126 2.23 3.53 -11.26
CA LEU A 126 3.42 4.38 -11.36
C LEU A 126 4.05 4.65 -10.00
N VAL A 127 3.25 4.97 -8.98
CA VAL A 127 3.75 5.16 -7.60
C VAL A 127 4.35 3.87 -7.06
N PHE A 128 3.70 2.73 -7.29
CA PHE A 128 4.22 1.42 -6.89
C PHE A 128 5.58 1.15 -7.53
N LEU A 129 5.71 1.31 -8.85
CA LEU A 129 6.98 1.12 -9.56
C LEU A 129 8.09 2.04 -9.05
N ILE A 130 7.78 3.31 -8.77
CA ILE A 130 8.75 4.26 -8.21
C ILE A 130 9.19 3.81 -6.81
N LEU A 131 8.24 3.46 -5.94
CA LEU A 131 8.56 3.02 -4.58
C LEU A 131 9.34 1.71 -4.56
N THR A 132 8.99 0.74 -5.42
CA THR A 132 9.76 -0.49 -5.60
C THR A 132 11.16 -0.18 -6.10
N GLY A 133 11.31 0.70 -7.10
CA GLY A 133 12.63 1.11 -7.60
C GLY A 133 13.49 1.75 -6.50
N VAL A 134 12.93 2.68 -5.74
CA VAL A 134 13.60 3.33 -4.60
C VAL A 134 13.96 2.31 -3.52
N TYR A 135 13.04 1.40 -3.18
CA TYR A 135 13.29 0.34 -2.22
C TYR A 135 14.45 -0.57 -2.65
N LEU A 136 14.47 -1.03 -3.92
CA LEU A 136 15.52 -1.89 -4.44
C LEU A 136 16.88 -1.20 -4.42
N VAL A 137 16.96 0.07 -4.86
CA VAL A 137 18.21 0.85 -4.83
C VAL A 137 18.68 1.07 -3.38
N ALA A 138 17.78 1.41 -2.47
CA ALA A 138 18.11 1.63 -1.07
C ALA A 138 18.54 0.34 -0.36
N ALA A 139 17.87 -0.78 -0.64
CA ALA A 139 18.21 -2.10 -0.11
C ALA A 139 19.57 -2.59 -0.63
N LEU A 140 19.85 -2.39 -1.93
CA LEU A 140 21.14 -2.72 -2.52
C LEU A 140 22.26 -1.88 -1.87
N ALA A 141 22.06 -0.57 -1.74
CA ALA A 141 23.02 0.31 -1.07
C ALA A 141 23.26 -0.13 0.38
N ALA A 142 22.20 -0.47 1.13
CA ALA A 142 22.33 -0.97 2.49
C ALA A 142 23.11 -2.30 2.55
N GLY A 143 22.83 -3.23 1.64
CA GLY A 143 23.58 -4.49 1.52
C GLY A 143 25.07 -4.27 1.26
N VAL A 144 25.44 -3.31 0.42
CA VAL A 144 26.84 -2.94 0.17
C VAL A 144 27.50 -2.40 1.46
N PHE A 145 26.84 -1.50 2.19
CA PHE A 145 27.38 -0.97 3.45
C PHE A 145 27.56 -2.04 4.52
N ILE A 146 26.61 -2.98 4.62
CA ILE A 146 26.71 -4.15 5.52
C ILE A 146 27.95 -4.98 5.16
N ALA A 147 28.11 -5.34 3.88
CA ALA A 147 29.22 -6.15 3.41
C ALA A 147 30.58 -5.48 3.68
N LEU A 148 30.71 -4.20 3.34
CA LEU A 148 31.94 -3.44 3.56
C LEU A 148 32.29 -3.32 5.05
N GLY A 149 31.29 -3.05 5.90
CA GLY A 149 31.49 -2.97 7.35
C GLY A 149 31.97 -4.31 7.94
N ALA A 150 31.38 -5.42 7.49
CA ALA A 150 31.75 -6.76 7.94
C ALA A 150 33.17 -7.16 7.53
N MET A 151 33.68 -6.68 6.39
CA MET A 151 35.07 -6.91 5.95
C MET A 151 36.11 -6.24 6.85
N VAL A 152 35.76 -5.13 7.51
CA VAL A 152 36.66 -4.42 8.42
C VAL A 152 36.60 -5.01 9.82
N ASN A 153 35.38 -5.17 10.35
CA ASN A 153 35.15 -5.74 11.68
C ASN A 153 33.68 -6.21 11.78
N PRO A 154 33.41 -7.45 12.22
CA PRO A 154 32.04 -7.96 12.36
C PRO A 154 31.11 -7.06 13.21
N ALA A 155 31.60 -6.49 14.31
CA ALA A 155 30.82 -5.58 15.16
C ALA A 155 30.53 -4.24 14.48
N LEU A 156 31.47 -3.71 13.68
CA LEU A 156 31.21 -2.53 12.84
C LEU A 156 30.22 -2.84 11.72
N GLY A 157 30.27 -4.05 11.14
CA GLY A 157 29.29 -4.51 10.15
C GLY A 157 27.86 -4.48 10.68
N VAL A 158 27.64 -4.89 11.93
CA VAL A 158 26.32 -4.81 12.58
C VAL A 158 25.86 -3.35 12.74
N LEU A 159 26.71 -2.48 13.28
CA LEU A 159 26.35 -1.08 13.53
C LEU A 159 26.07 -0.33 12.22
N VAL A 160 26.98 -0.44 11.24
CA VAL A 160 26.82 0.16 9.92
C VAL A 160 25.59 -0.40 9.22
N GLY A 161 25.36 -1.71 9.35
CA GLY A 161 24.18 -2.36 8.79
C GLY A 161 22.87 -1.83 9.34
N LEU A 162 22.76 -1.67 10.66
CA LEU A 162 21.57 -1.09 11.29
C LEU A 162 21.33 0.34 10.79
N LEU A 163 22.36 1.17 10.75
CA LEU A 163 22.25 2.54 10.24
C LEU A 163 21.85 2.59 8.77
N ALA A 164 22.41 1.69 7.95
CA ALA A 164 22.10 1.63 6.53
C ALA A 164 20.65 1.18 6.27
N VAL A 165 20.15 0.20 7.02
CA VAL A 165 18.75 -0.26 6.94
C VAL A 165 17.80 0.85 7.40
N LEU A 166 18.08 1.53 8.51
CA LEU A 166 17.27 2.65 8.99
C LEU A 166 17.28 3.82 8.00
N GLY A 167 18.43 4.11 7.39
CA GLY A 167 18.55 5.10 6.32
C GLY A 167 17.74 4.73 5.08
N ALA A 168 17.81 3.47 4.65
CA ALA A 168 17.02 2.97 3.53
C ALA A 168 15.51 3.08 3.79
N LEU A 169 15.06 2.68 4.98
CA LEU A 169 13.67 2.85 5.40
C LEU A 169 13.27 4.33 5.42
N GLY A 170 14.13 5.21 5.95
CA GLY A 170 13.92 6.65 5.96
C GLY A 170 13.74 7.22 4.56
N ILE A 171 14.54 6.78 3.58
CA ILE A 171 14.42 7.20 2.17
C ILE A 171 13.09 6.74 1.57
N VAL A 172 12.71 5.47 1.80
CA VAL A 172 11.44 4.93 1.28
C VAL A 172 10.25 5.66 1.88
N VAL A 173 10.24 5.89 3.20
CA VAL A 173 9.20 6.67 3.90
C VAL A 173 9.17 8.10 3.38
N TYR A 174 10.33 8.73 3.21
CA TYR A 174 10.42 10.07 2.65
C TYR A 174 9.75 10.14 1.28
N VAL A 175 10.13 9.28 0.34
CA VAL A 175 9.55 9.27 -1.01
C VAL A 175 8.05 8.93 -0.98
N ALA A 176 7.62 7.99 -0.13
CA ALA A 176 6.21 7.63 0.01
C ALA A 176 5.34 8.83 0.45
N VAL A 177 5.79 9.59 1.46
CA VAL A 177 5.09 10.82 1.89
C VAL A 177 5.08 11.86 0.78
N ARG A 178 6.15 11.97 -0.01
CA ARG A 178 6.24 12.96 -1.11
C ARG A 178 5.30 12.61 -2.28
N LEU A 179 5.06 11.32 -2.51
CA LEU A 179 4.18 10.81 -3.55
C LEU A 179 2.73 10.62 -3.08
N SER A 180 2.45 10.86 -1.81
CA SER A 180 1.15 10.55 -1.21
C SER A 180 -0.01 11.34 -1.81
N LEU A 181 0.28 12.51 -2.41
CA LEU A 181 -0.70 13.37 -3.08
C LEU A 181 -0.88 13.06 -4.57
N VAL A 182 -0.20 12.05 -5.13
CA VAL A 182 -0.34 11.68 -6.55
C VAL A 182 -1.79 11.30 -6.88
N SER A 183 -2.44 10.49 -6.05
CA SER A 183 -3.83 10.08 -6.25
C SER A 183 -4.81 11.28 -6.27
N PRO A 184 -4.89 12.13 -5.23
CA PRO A 184 -5.81 13.27 -5.25
C PRO A 184 -5.45 14.32 -6.32
N ALA A 185 -4.16 14.54 -6.61
CA ALA A 185 -3.74 15.43 -7.70
C ALA A 185 -4.17 14.89 -9.08
N THR A 186 -4.03 13.58 -9.30
CA THR A 186 -4.48 12.93 -10.54
C THR A 186 -5.99 13.05 -10.70
N PHE A 187 -6.75 12.87 -9.62
CA PHE A 187 -8.20 13.03 -9.64
C PHE A 187 -8.62 14.48 -9.92
N ALA A 188 -7.96 15.45 -9.28
CA ALA A 188 -8.26 16.87 -9.46
C ALA A 188 -8.00 17.35 -10.89
N THR A 189 -6.87 16.93 -11.47
CA THR A 189 -6.38 17.45 -12.77
C THR A 189 -6.75 16.58 -13.96
N GLY A 190 -7.16 15.33 -13.73
CA GLY A 190 -7.38 14.34 -14.80
C GLY A 190 -6.09 13.90 -15.51
N ARG A 191 -4.91 14.17 -14.94
CA ARG A 191 -3.60 13.82 -15.50
C ARG A 191 -2.71 13.20 -14.42
N VAL A 192 -2.00 12.13 -14.76
CA VAL A 192 -1.02 11.52 -13.84
C VAL A 192 0.25 12.37 -13.86
N ASP A 193 0.47 13.16 -12.81
CA ASP A 193 1.64 14.04 -12.69
C ASP A 193 2.33 13.86 -11.34
N ILE A 194 3.42 13.09 -11.36
CA ILE A 194 4.28 12.84 -10.20
C ILE A 194 5.00 14.11 -9.74
N ARG A 195 5.38 14.99 -10.68
CA ARG A 195 6.11 16.21 -10.37
C ARG A 195 5.22 17.20 -9.66
N ALA A 196 3.96 17.31 -10.07
CA ALA A 196 2.97 18.13 -9.39
C ALA A 196 2.79 17.69 -7.94
N ALA A 197 2.62 16.38 -7.69
CA ALA A 197 2.53 15.85 -6.33
C ALA A 197 3.78 16.15 -5.49
N TRP A 198 4.97 16.03 -6.08
CA TRP A 198 6.23 16.39 -5.42
C TRP A 198 6.29 17.88 -5.05
N GLN A 199 5.84 18.78 -5.92
CA GLN A 199 5.83 20.22 -5.59
C GLN A 199 4.79 20.53 -4.50
N LEU A 200 3.62 19.90 -4.55
CA LEU A 200 2.56 20.10 -3.54
C LEU A 200 2.98 19.68 -2.13
N THR A 201 3.82 18.66 -2.01
CA THR A 201 4.31 18.20 -0.69
C THR A 201 5.53 18.99 -0.20
N LYS A 202 6.10 19.91 -1.00
CA LYS A 202 7.35 20.64 -0.67
C LYS A 202 7.15 21.55 0.53
N GLY A 203 8.06 21.45 1.50
CA GLY A 203 7.98 22.19 2.76
C GLY A 203 6.92 21.68 3.74
N ARG A 204 6.21 20.58 3.44
CA ARG A 204 5.10 20.05 4.26
C ARG A 204 5.31 18.62 4.73
N PHE A 205 6.55 18.12 4.72
CA PHE A 205 6.86 16.74 5.10
C PHE A 205 6.38 16.41 6.53
N GLY A 206 6.73 17.22 7.53
CA GLY A 206 6.38 16.96 8.93
C GLY A 206 4.87 16.81 9.16
N PRO A 207 4.05 17.80 8.77
CA PRO A 207 2.60 17.69 8.92
C PRO A 207 1.98 16.53 8.13
N LEU A 208 2.44 16.27 6.90
CA LEU A 208 1.95 15.13 6.11
C LEU A 208 2.32 13.79 6.75
N PHE A 209 3.57 13.64 7.18
CA PHE A 209 4.04 12.44 7.88
C PHE A 209 3.25 12.23 9.17
N GLY A 210 3.03 13.27 9.97
CA GLY A 210 2.19 13.21 11.17
C GLY A 210 0.75 12.81 10.88
N ALA A 211 0.16 13.31 9.79
CA ALA A 211 -1.18 12.93 9.37
C ALA A 211 -1.27 11.45 8.99
N TYR A 212 -0.30 10.95 8.21
CA TYR A 212 -0.23 9.53 7.85
C TYR A 212 0.03 8.65 9.05
N LEU A 213 0.95 9.05 9.94
CA LEU A 213 1.24 8.30 11.17
C LEU A 213 -0.02 8.19 12.05
N LEU A 214 -0.72 9.29 12.25
CA LEU A 214 -1.98 9.31 12.99
C LEU A 214 -3.04 8.42 12.33
N ALA A 215 -3.21 8.55 11.01
CA ALA A 215 -4.14 7.71 10.25
C ALA A 215 -3.78 6.22 10.34
N SER A 216 -2.49 5.86 10.30
CA SER A 216 -2.01 4.48 10.46
C SER A 216 -2.30 3.93 11.86
N VAL A 217 -2.01 4.70 12.91
CA VAL A 217 -2.31 4.28 14.30
C VAL A 217 -3.81 4.06 14.48
N LEU A 218 -4.64 5.00 14.01
CA LEU A 218 -6.09 4.88 14.07
C LEU A 218 -6.60 3.69 13.24
N GLY A 219 -6.03 3.46 12.07
CA GLY A 219 -6.32 2.29 11.24
C GLY A 219 -6.03 0.99 11.97
N ILE A 220 -4.87 0.87 12.62
CA ILE A 220 -4.49 -0.30 13.42
C ILE A 220 -5.50 -0.52 14.56
N ILE A 221 -5.86 0.53 15.30
CA ILE A 221 -6.86 0.44 16.38
C ILE A 221 -8.18 -0.10 15.83
N VAL A 222 -8.68 0.46 14.72
CA VAL A 222 -9.92 0.01 14.08
C VAL A 222 -9.83 -1.44 13.63
N SER A 223 -8.69 -1.86 13.04
CA SER A 223 -8.47 -3.24 12.63
C SER A 223 -8.47 -4.22 13.80
N VAL A 224 -7.80 -3.88 14.90
CA VAL A 224 -7.77 -4.72 16.12
C VAL A 224 -9.17 -4.86 16.71
N VAL A 225 -9.93 -3.77 16.80
CA VAL A 225 -11.32 -3.81 17.26
C VAL A 225 -12.18 -4.66 16.33
N GLY A 226 -12.02 -4.50 15.00
CA GLY A 226 -12.75 -5.29 14.02
C GLY A 226 -12.50 -6.79 14.15
N VAL A 227 -11.23 -7.19 14.31
CA VAL A 227 -10.84 -8.58 14.56
C VAL A 227 -11.40 -9.08 15.89
N GLY A 228 -11.33 -8.28 16.96
CA GLY A 228 -11.91 -8.64 18.25
C GLY A 228 -13.43 -8.86 18.18
N VAL A 229 -14.16 -8.01 17.46
CA VAL A 229 -15.60 -8.18 17.21
C VAL A 229 -15.88 -9.44 16.41
N PHE A 230 -15.08 -9.72 15.38
CA PHE A 230 -15.20 -10.95 14.59
C PHE A 230 -15.10 -12.21 15.47
N PHE A 231 -14.08 -12.29 16.32
CA PHE A 231 -13.91 -13.40 17.27
C PHE A 231 -15.05 -13.49 18.30
N LEU A 232 -15.57 -12.36 18.78
CA LEU A 232 -16.71 -12.34 19.72
C LEU A 232 -18.01 -12.86 19.10
N ILE A 233 -18.17 -12.72 17.79
CA ILE A 233 -19.35 -13.19 17.05
C ILE A 233 -19.24 -14.70 16.70
N GLY A 234 -18.07 -15.33 16.94
CA GLY A 234 -17.91 -16.78 16.84
C GLY A 234 -17.82 -17.32 15.40
N ILE A 235 -17.28 -16.53 14.48
CA ILE A 235 -16.80 -17.00 13.16
C ILE A 235 -15.28 -17.18 13.23
#